data_AF-A0A1G1WHG6-F1
#
_entry.id   AF-A0A1G1WHG6-F1
#
_cell.length_a   1.000
_cell.length_b   1.000
_cell.length_c   1.000
_cell.angle_alpha   90.00
_cell.angle_beta   90.00
_cell.angle_gamma   90.00
#
_symmetry.space_group_name_H-M   'P 1'
#
loop_
_entity.id
_entity.type
_entity.pdbx_description
1 polymer ?
#
loop_
_entity_poly.entity_id
_entity_poly.type
_entity_poly.pdbx_seq_one_letter_code
_entity_poly.pdbx_strand_id
1 'polypeptide(L)'
;MKVVFTKHAKKDKFPILTKHKFYLHEDNVVKVIKDPEHEDKESDKPNIIASKGIDDKHVLRVVYRKEGDIIKIITFYPAEKGRYY
;
A
#
# COMPACT_ATOMS: atom_id res chain seq x y z
N MET A 1 6.89 16.10 -2.72
CA MET A 1 6.69 14.64 -2.88
C MET A 1 5.46 14.36 -3.72
N LYS A 2 5.60 13.65 -4.83
CA LYS A 2 4.51 13.28 -5.75
C LYS A 2 4.24 11.79 -5.67
N VAL A 3 2.99 11.37 -5.46
CA VAL A 3 2.59 9.96 -5.48
C VAL A 3 2.08 9.61 -6.88
N VAL A 4 2.59 8.53 -7.47
CA VAL A 4 2.16 8.02 -8.77
C VAL A 4 1.85 6.54 -8.66
N PHE A 5 0.73 6.12 -9.25
CA PHE A 5 0.35 4.71 -9.31
C PHE A 5 0.84 4.09 -10.61
N THR A 6 1.45 2.91 -10.53
CA THR A 6 1.70 2.10 -11.72
C THR A 6 0.38 1.69 -12.39
N LYS A 7 0.43 1.31 -13.67
CA LYS A 7 -0.73 0.77 -14.39
C LYS A 7 -1.36 -0.40 -13.63
N HIS A 8 -0.54 -1.30 -13.09
CA HIS A 8 -0.99 -2.44 -12.30
C HIS A 8 -1.73 -2.01 -11.02
N ALA A 9 -1.12 -1.14 -10.20
CA ALA A 9 -1.76 -0.64 -8.99
C ALA A 9 -3.09 0.09 -9.28
N LYS A 10 -3.13 0.92 -10.33
CA LYS A 10 -4.31 1.73 -10.65
C LYS A 10 -5.43 0.93 -11.30
N LYS A 11 -5.11 0.07 -12.29
CA LYS A 11 -6.12 -0.61 -13.12
C LYS A 11 -6.52 -1.98 -12.60
N ASP A 12 -5.66 -2.66 -11.84
CA ASP A 12 -5.91 -4.05 -11.44
C ASP A 12 -6.25 -4.16 -9.95
N LYS A 13 -5.50 -3.44 -9.09
CA LYS A 13 -5.61 -3.61 -7.62
C LYS A 13 -6.87 -3.01 -7.01
N PHE A 14 -7.36 -1.87 -7.48
CA PHE A 14 -8.65 -1.35 -7.01
C PHE A 14 -9.81 -2.28 -7.42
N PRO A 15 -9.98 -2.66 -8.70
CA PRO A 15 -11.11 -3.51 -9.08
C PRO A 15 -11.10 -4.91 -8.44
N ILE A 16 -9.93 -5.54 -8.27
CA ILE A 16 -9.86 -6.86 -7.64
C ILE A 16 -10.29 -6.79 -6.16
N LEU A 17 -9.88 -5.76 -5.42
CA LEU A 17 -10.26 -5.59 -4.02
C LEU A 17 -11.76 -5.29 -3.90
N THR A 18 -12.30 -4.44 -4.77
CA THR A 18 -13.75 -4.18 -4.84
C THR A 18 -14.56 -5.45 -5.09
N LYS A 19 -14.10 -6.35 -5.99
CA LYS A 19 -14.74 -7.67 -6.21
C LYS A 19 -14.78 -8.53 -4.94
N HIS A 20 -13.79 -8.39 -4.07
CA HIS A 20 -13.75 -9.03 -2.75
C HIS A 20 -14.42 -8.21 -1.64
N LYS A 21 -15.25 -7.22 -2.00
CA LYS A 21 -15.96 -6.31 -1.07
C LYS A 21 -15.03 -5.47 -0.19
N PHE A 22 -13.78 -5.29 -0.63
CA PHE A 22 -12.79 -4.47 0.04
C PHE A 22 -12.65 -3.14 -0.72
N TYR A 23 -13.37 -2.13 -0.27
CA TYR A 23 -13.46 -0.84 -0.96
C TYR A 23 -12.31 0.08 -0.53
N LEU A 24 -11.51 0.52 -1.50
CA LEU A 24 -10.40 1.46 -1.30
C LEU A 24 -10.44 2.57 -2.33
N HIS A 25 -9.98 3.74 -1.90
CA HIS A 25 -9.68 4.89 -2.75
C HIS A 25 -8.18 5.18 -2.75
N GLU A 26 -7.72 5.97 -3.72
CA GLU A 26 -6.31 6.39 -3.80
C GLU A 26 -5.85 7.06 -2.50
N ASP A 27 -6.72 7.82 -1.83
CA ASP A 27 -6.43 8.49 -0.56
C ASP A 27 -6.11 7.51 0.58
N ASN A 28 -6.72 6.33 0.60
CA ASN A 28 -6.37 5.30 1.60
C ASN A 28 -4.92 4.85 1.42
N VAL A 29 -4.50 4.62 0.17
CA VAL A 29 -3.12 4.22 -0.15
C VAL A 29 -2.15 5.36 0.17
N VAL A 30 -2.49 6.59 -0.19
CA VAL A 30 -1.67 7.78 0.10
C VAL A 30 -1.52 7.98 1.61
N LYS A 31 -2.57 7.73 2.40
CA LYS A 31 -2.50 7.83 3.87
C LYS A 31 -1.51 6.83 4.47
N VAL A 32 -1.48 5.59 3.99
CA VAL A 32 -0.49 4.58 4.43
C VAL A 32 0.94 5.04 4.14
N ILE A 33 1.18 5.70 3.02
CA ILE A 33 2.51 6.22 2.66
C ILE A 33 2.90 7.43 3.53
N LYS A 34 1.97 8.34 3.81
CA LYS A 34 2.26 9.57 4.55
C LYS A 34 2.43 9.37 6.04
N ASP A 35 1.70 8.41 6.60
CA ASP A 35 1.63 8.13 8.03
C ASP A 35 1.53 6.61 8.24
N PRO A 36 2.62 5.85 7.98
CA PRO A 36 2.65 4.41 8.21
C PRO A 36 2.71 4.09 9.71
N GLU A 37 2.03 3.03 10.13
CA GLU A 37 2.25 2.44 11.47
C GLU A 37 3.52 1.58 11.49
N HIS A 38 3.87 1.00 10.34
CA HIS A 38 5.09 0.22 10.18
C HIS A 38 5.67 0.39 8.76
N GLU A 39 6.99 0.46 8.66
CA GLU A 39 7.73 0.46 7.39
C GLU A 39 8.79 -0.66 7.39
N ASP A 40 8.75 -1.51 6.38
CA ASP A 40 9.77 -2.51 6.09
C ASP A 40 10.58 -2.08 4.86
N LYS A 41 11.88 -1.85 5.07
CA LYS A 41 12.85 -1.41 4.03
C LYS A 41 13.85 -2.52 3.68
N GLU A 42 13.74 -3.68 4.32
CA GLU A 42 14.74 -4.73 4.28
C GLU A 42 14.28 -5.94 3.47
N SER A 43 13.02 -6.36 3.61
CA SER A 43 12.55 -7.65 3.09
C SER A 43 12.29 -7.70 1.58
N ASP A 44 12.03 -6.56 0.92
CA ASP A 44 11.68 -6.49 -0.51
C ASP A 44 12.51 -5.45 -1.25
N LYS A 45 13.83 -5.41 -1.00
CA LYS A 45 14.69 -4.42 -1.64
C LYS A 45 14.65 -4.55 -3.17
N PRO A 46 14.62 -3.41 -3.90
CA PRO A 46 14.77 -2.04 -3.40
C PRO A 46 13.42 -1.31 -3.16
N ASN A 47 12.34 -2.06 -2.96
CA ASN A 47 11.04 -1.51 -2.59
C ASN A 47 10.93 -1.34 -1.06
N ILE A 48 9.94 -0.57 -0.66
CA ILE A 48 9.57 -0.33 0.74
C ILE A 48 8.13 -0.77 0.91
N ILE A 49 7.83 -1.40 2.04
CA ILE A 49 6.47 -1.82 2.40
C ILE A 49 5.99 -0.98 3.58
N ALA A 50 5.10 -0.03 3.32
CA ALA A 50 4.39 0.70 4.36
C ALA A 50 3.11 -0.04 4.73
N SER A 51 2.79 -0.09 6.02
CA SER A 51 1.60 -0.76 6.53
C SER A 51 0.85 0.13 7.51
N LYS A 52 -0.48 0.09 7.47
CA LYS A 52 -1.35 0.79 8.42
C LYS A 52 -2.65 0.02 8.63
N GLY A 53 -3.19 -0.01 9.84
CA GLY A 53 -4.54 -0.49 10.13
C GLY A 53 -5.59 0.17 9.23
N ILE A 54 -6.52 -0.63 8.73
CA ILE A 54 -7.62 -0.17 7.85
C ILE A 54 -8.99 -0.52 8.41
N ASP A 55 -9.08 -1.57 9.22
CA ASP A 55 -10.24 -1.94 10.03
C ASP A 55 -9.77 -2.72 11.27
N ASP A 56 -10.71 -3.30 12.03
CA ASP A 56 -10.41 -4.04 13.25
C ASP A 56 -9.51 -5.26 13.04
N LYS A 57 -9.58 -5.90 11.87
CA LYS A 57 -8.93 -7.19 11.56
C LYS A 57 -7.76 -7.06 10.60
N HIS A 58 -7.73 -6.01 9.78
CA HIS A 58 -6.79 -5.90 8.67
C HIS A 58 -5.88 -4.68 8.77
N VAL A 59 -4.71 -4.84 8.14
CA VAL A 59 -3.78 -3.78 7.78
C VAL A 59 -3.76 -3.66 6.26
N LEU A 60 -3.70 -2.44 5.74
CA LEU A 60 -3.39 -2.20 4.33
C LEU A 60 -1.87 -2.12 4.19
N ARG A 61 -1.29 -3.02 3.40
CA ARG A 61 0.12 -2.99 3.01
C ARG A 61 0.25 -2.34 1.64
N VAL A 62 1.18 -1.40 1.51
CA VAL A 62 1.46 -0.67 0.28
C VAL A 62 2.94 -0.84 -0.04
N VAL A 63 3.21 -1.45 -1.19
CA VAL A 63 4.56 -1.63 -1.73
C VAL A 63 4.84 -0.47 -2.69
N TYR A 64 5.90 0.27 -2.40
CA TYR A 64 6.30 1.43 -3.20
C TYR A 64 7.80 1.51 -3.35
N ARG A 65 8.22 2.31 -4.34
CA ARG A 65 9.62 2.69 -4.51
C ARG A 65 9.75 4.21 -4.47
N LYS A 66 10.82 4.70 -3.87
CA LYS A 66 11.19 6.12 -3.90
C LYS A 66 12.18 6.36 -5.03
N GLU A 67 11.81 7.20 -5.98
CA GLU A 67 12.63 7.61 -7.14
C GLU A 67 12.75 9.15 -7.08
N GLY A 68 13.76 9.66 -6.35
CA GLY A 68 13.88 11.09 -6.05
C GLY A 68 12.69 11.61 -5.22
N ASP A 69 11.97 12.58 -5.77
CA ASP A 69 10.76 13.17 -5.16
C ASP A 69 9.46 12.42 -5.50
N ILE A 70 9.56 11.32 -6.24
CA ILE A 70 8.43 10.51 -6.66
C ILE A 70 8.32 9.27 -5.78
N ILE A 71 7.14 9.03 -5.24
CA ILE A 71 6.74 7.75 -4.67
C ILE A 71 5.91 7.00 -5.70
N LYS A 72 6.45 5.87 -6.16
CA LYS A 72 5.82 5.01 -7.16
C LYS A 72 5.15 3.83 -6.47
N ILE A 73 3.82 3.81 -6.48
CA ILE A 73 3.02 2.71 -5.91
C ILE A 73 3.04 1.53 -6.87
N ILE A 74 3.69 0.44 -6.46
CA ILE A 74 3.83 -0.78 -7.25
C ILE A 74 2.59 -1.66 -7.06
N THR A 75 2.20 -1.92 -5.82
CA THR A 75 1.01 -2.71 -5.48
C THR A 75 0.56 -2.44 -4.05
N PHE A 76 -0.64 -2.91 -3.70
CA PHE A 76 -1.16 -2.84 -2.34
C PHE A 76 -2.17 -3.97 -2.11
N TYR A 77 -2.29 -4.41 -0.86
CA TYR A 77 -3.18 -5.50 -0.47
C TYR A 77 -3.49 -5.45 1.03
N PRO A 78 -4.69 -5.88 1.45
CA PRO A 78 -4.97 -6.11 2.86
C PRO A 78 -4.24 -7.36 3.35
N ALA A 79 -3.86 -7.34 4.62
CA ALA A 79 -3.36 -8.49 5.36
C ALA A 79 -3.98 -8.52 6.75
N GLU A 80 -4.02 -9.68 7.40
CA GLU A 80 -4.46 -9.79 8.79
C GLU A 80 -3.46 -9.10 9.74
N LYS A 81 -3.98 -8.44 10.77
CA LYS A 81 -3.15 -7.89 11.86
C LYS A 81 -2.35 -9.00 12.55
N GLY A 82 -1.12 -8.70 12.98
CA GLY A 82 -0.23 -9.67 13.63
C GLY A 82 0.47 -10.65 12.69
N ARG A 83 0.15 -10.63 11.39
CA ARG A 83 0.80 -11.53 10.41
C ARG A 83 2.22 -11.10 10.04
N TYR A 84 2.48 -9.79 10.05
CA TYR A 84 3.73 -9.22 9.54
C TYR A 84 4.43 -8.27 10.51
N TYR A 85 3.66 -7.63 11.39
CA TYR A 85 4.12 -6.82 12.52
C TYR A 85 3.02 -6.79 13.58
#